data_AF-A0A6V7NSZ9-F1
#
_entry.id   AF-A0A6V7NSZ9-F1
#
_cell.length_a   1.000
_cell.length_b   1.000
_cell.length_c   1.000
_cell.angle_alpha   90.00
_cell.angle_beta   90.00
_cell.angle_gamma   90.00
#
_symmetry.space_group_name_H-M   'P 1'
#
loop_
_entity.id
_entity.type
_entity.pdbx_description
1 polymer ?
#
loop_
_entity_poly.entity_id
_entity_poly.type
_entity_poly.pdbx_seq_one_letter_code
_entity_poly.pdbx_strand_id
1 'polypeptide(L)'
;MAEAEKLHMIDDGNSQVEEETGICLKLEDMVNLTAFLDPTTGCKVFPSSGGCDEEISLFLYKGQVNMETINALQGKETGLRDHGELIEVHVVPYDKLWRITADAKALCAIALYEMTKRDGLLPQTISREVSK
;
A
#
# COMPACT_ATOMS: atom_id res chain seq x y z
N MET A 1 -8.46 11.56 -18.12
CA MET A 1 -8.38 10.92 -16.79
C MET A 1 -7.21 9.96 -16.84
N ALA A 2 -6.20 10.15 -16.00
CA ALA A 2 -5.12 9.17 -15.87
C ALA A 2 -5.57 8.12 -14.84
N GLU A 3 -5.59 6.84 -15.22
CA GLU A 3 -5.71 5.76 -14.24
C GLU A 3 -4.35 5.59 -13.57
N ALA A 4 -4.25 5.99 -12.31
CA ALA A 4 -3.13 5.64 -11.45
C ALA A 4 -3.60 4.51 -10.53
N GLU A 5 -3.15 3.29 -10.80
CA GLU A 5 -3.33 2.17 -9.85
C GLU A 5 -2.33 2.37 -8.71
N LYS A 6 -2.81 2.82 -7.54
CA LYS A 6 -1.97 3.01 -6.35
C LYS A 6 -2.09 1.81 -5.42
N LEU A 7 -1.07 0.93 -5.42
CA LEU A 7 -0.90 -0.10 -4.40
C LEU A 7 -0.45 0.58 -3.10
N HIS A 8 -1.31 0.62 -2.08
CA HIS A 8 -0.94 1.11 -0.75
C HIS A 8 -0.75 -0.08 0.19
N MET A 9 0.42 -0.19 0.81
CA MET A 9 0.75 -1.20 1.81
C MET A 9 0.52 -0.61 3.19
N ILE A 10 -0.44 -1.13 3.94
CA ILE A 10 -0.77 -0.62 5.28
C ILE A 10 -0.39 -1.65 6.30
N ASP A 11 0.39 -1.23 7.28
CA ASP A 11 0.66 -1.95 8.50
C ASP A 11 -0.01 -1.19 9.65
N ASP A 12 -0.93 -1.84 10.36
CA ASP A 12 -1.68 -1.41 11.55
C ASP A 12 -2.06 0.08 11.75
N GLY A 13 -2.26 0.87 10.70
CA GLY A 13 -2.61 2.28 10.86
C GLY A 13 -3.23 2.96 9.64
N ASN A 14 -4.55 2.86 9.50
CA ASN A 14 -5.34 3.69 8.57
C ASN A 14 -5.05 5.20 8.74
N SER A 15 -4.69 5.61 9.95
CA SER A 15 -4.43 7.00 10.34
C SER A 15 -3.14 7.58 9.73
N GLN A 16 -2.08 6.77 9.53
CA GLN A 16 -0.81 7.28 8.98
C GLN A 16 -0.95 7.65 7.50
N VAL A 17 -1.69 6.82 6.73
CA VAL A 17 -1.90 7.08 5.30
C VAL A 17 -2.69 8.37 5.06
N GLU A 18 -3.70 8.62 5.90
CA GLU A 18 -4.47 9.87 5.83
C GLU A 18 -3.61 11.07 6.23
N GLU A 19 -2.78 10.96 7.26
CA GLU A 19 -1.86 12.01 7.69
C GLU A 19 -0.84 12.38 6.59
N GLU A 20 -0.22 11.38 5.97
CA GLU A 20 0.83 11.59 4.97
C GLU A 20 0.26 12.01 3.62
N THR A 21 -0.78 11.29 3.16
CA THR A 21 -1.27 11.43 1.79
C THR A 21 -2.60 12.16 1.65
N GLY A 22 -3.31 12.43 2.75
CA GLY A 22 -4.65 13.02 2.71
C GLY A 22 -5.71 12.10 2.09
N ILE A 23 -5.37 10.83 1.86
CA ILE A 23 -6.31 9.83 1.33
C ILE A 23 -6.99 9.16 2.52
N CYS A 24 -8.29 9.42 2.69
CA CYS A 24 -9.09 8.74 3.69
C CYS A 24 -9.37 7.32 3.21
N LEU A 25 -8.75 6.34 3.87
CA LEU A 25 -8.94 4.94 3.59
C LEU A 25 -10.02 4.37 4.52
N LYS A 26 -10.82 3.44 4.00
CA LYS A 26 -11.77 2.67 4.81
C LYS A 26 -11.48 1.19 4.60
N LEU A 27 -11.59 0.41 5.67
CA LEU A 27 -11.31 -1.03 5.62
C LEU A 27 -12.18 -1.77 4.59
N GLU A 28 -13.41 -1.31 4.38
CA GLU A 28 -14.34 -1.83 3.37
C GLU A 28 -13.87 -1.62 1.92
N ASP A 29 -13.03 -0.62 1.68
CA ASP A 29 -12.49 -0.28 0.35
C ASP A 29 -11.13 -0.98 0.09
N MET A 30 -10.71 -1.89 0.98
CA MET A 30 -9.41 -2.55 0.93
C MET A 30 -9.55 -4.07 0.77
N VAL A 31 -8.57 -4.65 0.08
CA VAL A 31 -8.42 -6.10 -0.07
C VAL A 31 -7.26 -6.56 0.80
N ASN A 32 -7.50 -7.45 1.75
CA ASN A 32 -6.43 -8.06 2.53
C ASN A 32 -5.66 -9.06 1.64
N LEU A 33 -4.43 -8.71 1.25
CA LEU A 33 -3.58 -9.56 0.40
C LEU A 33 -3.03 -10.75 1.19
N THR A 34 -2.72 -10.60 2.48
CA THR A 34 -2.20 -11.71 3.28
C THR A 34 -3.26 -12.74 3.63
N ALA A 35 -4.55 -12.38 3.52
CA ALA A 35 -5.65 -13.33 3.64
C ALA A 35 -5.69 -14.39 2.53
N PHE A 36 -4.96 -14.20 1.41
CA PHE A 36 -4.81 -15.22 0.36
C PHE A 36 -3.68 -16.22 0.64
N LEU A 37 -2.90 -16.03 1.70
CA LEU A 37 -1.89 -16.99 2.12
C LEU A 37 -2.55 -18.25 2.72
N ASP A 38 -1.79 -19.33 2.78
CA ASP A 38 -2.25 -20.55 3.46
C ASP A 38 -2.52 -20.25 4.95
N PRO A 39 -3.67 -20.67 5.52
CA PRO A 39 -4.00 -20.40 6.92
C PRO A 39 -2.96 -20.88 7.93
N THR A 40 -2.14 -21.89 7.58
CA THR A 40 -1.06 -22.38 8.45
C THR A 40 0.07 -21.36 8.65
N THR A 41 0.14 -20.33 7.79
CA THR A 41 1.08 -19.21 7.93
C THR A 41 0.59 -18.13 8.91
N GLY A 42 -0.64 -18.27 9.43
CA GLY A 42 -1.31 -17.22 10.21
C GLY A 42 -1.81 -16.05 9.37
N CYS A 43 -1.69 -16.11 8.04
CA CYS A 43 -2.02 -15.03 7.11
C CYS A 43 -1.25 -13.74 7.40
N LYS A 44 0.04 -13.89 7.76
CA LYS A 44 0.96 -12.80 8.11
C LYS A 44 2.25 -12.89 7.30
N VAL A 45 2.89 -11.74 7.13
CA VAL A 45 4.26 -11.64 6.62
C VAL A 45 5.18 -11.33 7.79
N PHE A 46 6.24 -12.12 7.93
CA PHE A 46 7.32 -11.85 8.88
C PHE A 46 8.48 -11.21 8.11
N PRO A 47 8.94 -10.01 8.49
CA PRO A 47 10.05 -9.36 7.80
C PRO A 47 11.36 -10.12 8.03
N SER A 48 11.53 -10.75 9.19
CA SER A 48 12.67 -11.60 9.50
C SER A 48 12.34 -12.58 10.63
N SER A 49 12.03 -13.84 10.29
CA SER A 49 11.59 -14.87 11.25
C SER A 49 12.59 -15.19 12.37
N GLY A 50 13.86 -14.80 12.22
CA GLY A 50 14.91 -15.04 13.22
C GLY A 50 15.32 -13.81 14.02
N GLY A 51 14.85 -12.61 13.67
CA GLY A 51 15.34 -11.35 14.25
C GLY A 51 14.28 -10.28 14.48
N CYS A 52 13.02 -10.56 14.18
CA CYS A 52 11.92 -9.64 14.34
C CYS A 52 10.64 -10.41 14.70
N ASP A 53 9.93 -9.97 15.73
CA ASP A 53 8.64 -10.49 16.17
C ASP A 53 7.45 -9.71 15.56
N GLU A 54 7.72 -8.78 14.64
CA GLU A 54 6.72 -8.02 13.91
C GLU A 54 5.92 -8.94 12.97
N GLU A 55 4.60 -8.84 13.06
CA GLU A 55 3.65 -9.53 12.19
C GLU A 55 2.94 -8.54 11.29
N ILE A 56 3.20 -8.60 10.00
CA ILE A 56 2.70 -7.61 9.05
C ILE A 56 1.49 -8.18 8.32
N SER A 57 0.42 -7.38 8.27
CA SER A 57 -0.71 -7.63 7.37
C SER A 57 -0.60 -6.68 6.19
N LEU A 58 -0.80 -7.17 4.96
CA LEU A 58 -0.70 -6.34 3.76
C LEU A 58 -2.08 -6.18 3.13
N PHE A 59 -2.47 -4.93 2.92
CA PHE A 59 -3.72 -4.57 2.27
C PHE A 59 -3.45 -3.96 0.90
N LEU A 60 -4.40 -4.10 -0.03
CA LEU A 60 -4.44 -3.42 -1.32
C LEU A 60 -5.59 -2.43 -1.28
N TYR A 61 -5.28 -1.17 -1.53
CA TYR A 61 -6.25 -0.17 -1.95
C TYR A 61 -6.12 0.07 -3.46
N LYS A 62 -7.21 0.35 -4.16
CA LYS A 62 -7.17 0.74 -5.59
C LYS A 62 -8.18 1.85 -5.86
N GLY A 63 -7.73 3.10 -5.81
CA GLY A 63 -8.57 4.27 -6.07
C GLY A 63 -8.19 5.00 -7.37
N GLN A 64 -9.11 5.81 -7.89
CA GLN A 64 -8.78 6.81 -8.89
C GLN A 64 -8.50 8.15 -8.20
N VAL A 65 -7.38 8.76 -8.56
CA VAL A 65 -6.98 10.09 -8.08
C VAL A 65 -6.78 11.02 -9.28
N ASN A 66 -7.16 12.29 -9.11
CA ASN A 66 -6.92 13.28 -10.14
C ASN A 66 -5.43 13.66 -10.21
N MET A 67 -5.02 14.25 -11.33
CA MET A 67 -3.62 14.63 -11.56
C MET A 67 -3.13 15.71 -10.58
N GLU A 68 -4.02 16.58 -10.10
CA GLU A 68 -3.69 17.64 -9.13
C GLU A 68 -3.23 17.01 -7.81
N THR A 69 -3.94 16.00 -7.32
CA THR A 69 -3.59 15.22 -6.13
C THR A 69 -2.28 14.47 -6.33
N ILE A 70 -2.06 13.85 -7.51
CA ILE A 70 -0.79 13.18 -7.81
C ILE A 70 0.38 14.16 -7.71
N ASN A 71 0.25 15.34 -8.32
CA ASN A 71 1.30 16.36 -8.31
C ASN A 71 1.52 16.93 -6.90
N ALA A 72 0.47 17.07 -6.09
CA ALA A 72 0.57 17.56 -4.72
C ALA A 72 1.24 16.55 -3.77
N LEU A 73 1.18 15.26 -4.09
CA LEU A 73 1.80 14.19 -3.31
C LEU A 73 3.28 13.99 -3.64
N GLN A 74 3.70 14.29 -4.87
CA GLN A 74 5.07 14.05 -5.29
C GLN A 74 6.07 14.93 -4.53
N GLY A 75 6.98 14.29 -3.78
CA GLY A 75 8.02 14.98 -3.01
C GLY A 75 7.49 15.70 -1.77
N LYS A 76 6.28 15.36 -1.31
CA LYS A 76 5.71 15.92 -0.08
C LYS A 76 6.46 15.34 1.11
N GLU A 77 7.09 16.20 1.90
CA GLU A 77 7.63 15.84 3.22
C GLU A 77 6.48 15.71 4.23
N THR A 78 6.42 14.58 4.92
CA THR A 78 5.39 14.20 5.89
C THR A 78 6.04 13.59 7.13
N GLY A 79 5.21 13.18 8.10
CA GLY A 79 5.64 12.60 9.37
C GLY A 79 5.81 13.64 10.47
N LEU A 80 5.91 13.14 11.70
CA LEU A 80 6.07 13.97 12.89
C LEU A 80 7.52 14.45 13.00
N ARG A 81 7.84 15.57 12.32
CA ARG A 81 9.19 16.17 12.34
C ARG A 81 9.70 16.45 13.75
N ASP A 82 8.80 16.86 14.65
CA ASP A 82 9.10 17.12 16.06
C ASP A 82 9.45 15.83 16.84
N HIS A 83 9.10 14.66 16.31
CA HIS A 83 9.46 13.34 16.82
C HIS A 83 10.62 12.68 16.05
N GLY A 84 11.25 13.38 15.11
CA GLY A 84 12.42 12.91 14.38
C GLY A 84 12.11 12.07 13.14
N GLU A 85 10.86 12.00 12.71
CA GLU A 85 10.46 11.31 11.49
C GLU A 85 10.62 12.23 10.27
N LEU A 86 11.33 11.73 9.25
CA LEU A 86 11.45 12.38 7.95
C LEU A 86 10.96 11.40 6.89
N ILE A 87 9.73 11.62 6.42
CA ILE A 87 9.09 10.79 5.40
C ILE A 87 8.88 11.64 4.15
N GLU A 88 9.29 11.14 2.99
CA GLU A 88 9.03 11.78 1.70
C GLU A 88 8.13 10.87 0.87
N VAL A 89 7.01 11.42 0.38
CA VAL A 89 6.09 10.68 -0.48
C VAL A 89 6.58 10.68 -1.93
N HIS A 90 6.77 9.49 -2.49
CA HIS A 90 7.07 9.31 -3.91
C HIS A 90 5.92 8.63 -4.65
N VAL A 91 5.43 9.26 -5.71
CA VAL A 91 4.50 8.65 -6.67
C VAL A 91 5.32 8.05 -7.81
N VAL A 92 5.20 6.74 -8.00
CA VAL A 92 5.96 6.01 -9.02
C VAL A 92 5.03 5.18 -9.89
N PRO A 93 5.35 5.01 -11.19
CA PRO A 93 4.65 4.04 -12.03
C PRO A 93 4.76 2.64 -11.44
N TYR A 94 3.63 1.95 -11.33
CA TYR A 94 3.55 0.63 -10.68
C TYR A 94 4.50 -0.39 -11.31
N ASP A 95 4.59 -0.42 -12.64
CA ASP A 95 5.47 -1.29 -13.42
C ASP A 95 6.98 -1.09 -13.16
N LYS A 96 7.35 0.05 -12.56
CA LYS A 96 8.72 0.38 -12.19
C LYS A 96 9.02 0.17 -10.71
N LEU A 97 8.00 0.16 -9.83
CA LEU A 97 8.16 0.18 -8.37
C LEU A 97 9.14 -0.90 -7.88
N TRP A 98 8.97 -2.15 -8.33
CA TRP A 98 9.82 -3.27 -7.93
C TRP A 98 11.31 -3.11 -8.30
N ARG A 99 11.64 -2.26 -9.28
CA ARG A 99 13.02 -2.01 -9.72
C ARG A 99 13.71 -0.89 -8.95
N ILE A 100 12.93 -0.04 -8.27
CA ILE A 100 13.41 1.22 -7.69
C ILE A 100 13.22 1.28 -6.16
N THR A 101 12.62 0.24 -5.56
CA THR A 101 12.50 0.11 -4.11
C THR A 101 13.39 -1.00 -3.59
N ALA A 102 13.97 -0.79 -2.40
CA ALA A 102 14.59 -1.82 -1.59
C ALA A 102 13.72 -2.22 -0.38
N ASP A 103 12.52 -1.63 -0.26
CA ASP A 103 11.63 -1.86 0.87
C ASP A 103 11.01 -3.26 0.81
N ALA A 104 11.19 -4.03 1.89
CA ALA A 104 10.72 -5.41 1.97
C ALA A 104 9.19 -5.49 1.93
N LYS A 105 8.48 -4.58 2.62
CA LYS A 105 7.01 -4.58 2.68
C LYS A 105 6.44 -4.34 1.27
N ALA A 106 6.98 -3.37 0.53
CA ALA A 106 6.62 -3.07 -0.85
C ALA A 106 6.97 -4.20 -1.84
N LEU A 107 8.06 -4.94 -1.64
CA LEU A 107 8.37 -6.08 -2.50
C LEU A 107 7.44 -7.28 -2.22
N CYS A 108 7.14 -7.56 -0.94
CA CYS A 108 6.16 -8.57 -0.55
C CYS A 108 4.75 -8.23 -1.09
N ALA A 109 4.37 -6.95 -1.02
CA ALA A 109 3.16 -6.38 -1.61
C ALA A 109 2.93 -6.83 -3.05
N ILE A 110 3.95 -6.55 -3.86
CA ILE A 110 3.93 -6.74 -5.31
C ILE A 110 3.83 -8.23 -5.61
N ALA A 111 4.59 -9.05 -4.88
CA ALA A 111 4.51 -10.50 -5.02
C ALA A 111 3.09 -11.03 -4.74
N LEU A 112 2.48 -10.67 -3.61
CA LEU A 112 1.13 -11.14 -3.29
C LEU A 112 0.08 -10.61 -4.28
N TYR A 113 0.16 -9.33 -4.64
CA TYR A 113 -0.76 -8.73 -5.60
C TYR A 113 -0.66 -9.40 -6.99
N GLU A 114 0.55 -9.57 -7.54
CA GLU A 114 0.72 -10.17 -8.86
C GLU A 114 0.28 -11.64 -8.89
N MET A 115 0.56 -12.40 -7.83
CA MET A 115 0.13 -13.80 -7.71
C MET A 115 -1.39 -13.93 -7.63
N THR A 116 -2.03 -13.15 -6.75
CA THR A 116 -3.50 -13.17 -6.58
C THR A 116 -4.23 -12.63 -7.81
N LYS A 117 -3.65 -11.63 -8.50
CA LYS A 117 -4.15 -11.12 -9.77
C LYS A 117 -4.08 -12.18 -10.87
N ARG A 118 -2.93 -12.85 -11.01
CA ARG A 118 -2.74 -13.90 -12.02
C ARG A 118 -3.68 -15.08 -11.82
N ASP A 119 -3.96 -15.42 -10.57
CA ASP A 119 -4.84 -16.53 -10.21
C ASP A 119 -6.33 -16.12 -10.20
N GLY A 120 -6.65 -14.86 -10.52
CA GLY A 120 -8.02 -14.35 -10.64
C GLY A 120 -8.77 -14.20 -9.31
N LEU A 121 -8.03 -14.10 -8.19
CA LEU A 121 -8.59 -14.03 -6.84
C LEU A 121 -8.97 -12.61 -6.40
N LEU A 122 -8.47 -11.59 -7.11
CA LEU A 122 -8.79 -10.19 -6.81
C LEU A 122 -10.25 -9.85 -7.19
N PRO A 123 -10.97 -9.09 -6.35
CA PRO A 123 -12.29 -8.58 -6.68
C PRO A 123 -12.28 -7.74 -7.97
N GLN A 124 -13.31 -7.89 -8.80
CA GLN A 124 -13.45 -7.16 -10.07
C GLN A 124 -13.74 -5.66 -9.89
N THR A 125 -14.29 -5.27 -8.74
CA THR A 125 -14.74 -3.90 -8.47
C THR A 125 -14.06 -3.38 -7.21
N ILE A 126 -12.84 -2.87 -7.34
CA ILE A 126 -12.13 -2.20 -6.22
C ILE A 126 -12.09 -0.68 -6.44
N SER A 127 -12.45 -0.20 -7.63
CA SER A 127 -12.29 1.21 -8.02
C SER A 127 -13.40 2.10 -7.46
N ARG A 128 -13.02 3.04 -6.58
CA ARG A 128 -13.81 4.23 -6.23
C ARG A 128 -13.07 5.51 -6.60
N GLU A 129 -13.83 6.54 -6.99
CA GLU A 129 -13.34 7.91 -7.12
C GLU A 129 -13.06 8.47 -5.71
N VAL A 130 -11.83 8.95 -5.49
CA VAL A 130 -11.51 9.71 -4.28
C VAL A 130 -12.10 11.11 -4.43
N SER A 131 -13.24 11.35 -3.77
CA SER A 131 -13.77 12.72 -3.64
C SER A 131 -12.97 13.48 -2.59
N LYS A 132 -12.61 14.72 -2.95
CA LYS A 132 -11.86 15.69 -2.13
C LYS A 132 -12.44 15.87 -0.73
#